data_AF-A0A1F8XTN6-F1
#
_entry.id   AF-A0A1F8XTN6-F1
#
_cell.length_a   1.000
_cell.length_b   1.000
_cell.length_c   1.000
_cell.angle_alpha   90.00
_cell.angle_beta   90.00
_cell.angle_gamma   90.00
#
_symmetry.space_group_name_H-M   'P 1'
#
loop_
_entity.id
_entity.type
_entity.pdbx_description
1 polymer ?
#
loop_
_entity_poly.entity_id
_entity_poly.type
_entity_poly.pdbx_seq_one_letter_code
_entity_poly.pdbx_strand_id
1 'polypeptide(L)'
;MKRAILGSNTFEDCGNIIIVFGTPLFSYTIDGQVKLSFKVLSPPANTPIHIENNDKIAGNVTVKADDKSASISLNLPESKAANKLIDLSIDNGTAHINLDLRPLGLNIYSDKNAFHVGGSQLSGNVFKNCANGIAIGD
;
A
#
# COMPACT_ATOMS: atom_id res chain seq x y z
N MET A 1 -10.97 5.59 18.17
CA MET A 1 -10.73 6.37 16.95
C MET A 1 -9.55 5.75 16.21
N LYS A 2 -9.76 5.26 14.99
CA LYS A 2 -8.70 4.76 14.12
C LYS A 2 -8.22 5.91 13.26
N ARG A 3 -6.95 6.28 13.38
CA ARG A 3 -6.33 7.33 12.57
C ARG A 3 -5.24 6.74 11.70
N ALA A 4 -5.19 7.17 10.44
CA ALA A 4 -4.13 6.82 9.53
C ALA A 4 -3.65 8.02 8.71
N ILE A 5 -2.40 7.96 8.27
CA ILE A 5 -1.74 8.94 7.44
C ILE A 5 -1.15 8.23 6.22
N LEU A 6 -1.52 8.70 5.03
CA LEU A 6 -0.95 8.27 3.76
C LEU A 6 -0.47 9.49 2.98
N GLY A 7 0.85 9.60 2.86
CA GLY A 7 1.51 10.83 2.47
C GLY A 7 1.19 11.95 3.45
N SER A 8 0.56 13.04 2.97
CA SER A 8 0.08 14.14 3.84
C SER A 8 -1.42 14.10 4.13
N ASN A 9 -2.13 13.06 3.70
CA ASN A 9 -3.57 12.93 3.91
C ASN A 9 -3.87 12.20 5.21
N THR A 10 -4.88 12.68 5.94
CA THR A 10 -5.35 12.07 7.20
C THR A 10 -6.68 11.35 6.98
N PHE A 11 -6.80 10.15 7.54
CA PHE A 11 -8.01 9.33 7.54
C PHE A 11 -8.42 9.05 8.98
N GLU A 12 -9.65 9.44 9.34
CA GLU A 12 -10.20 9.28 10.68
C GLU A 12 -11.48 8.42 10.61
N ASP A 13 -11.46 7.28 11.32
CA ASP A 13 -12.59 6.36 11.42
C ASP A 13 -13.17 5.93 10.06
N CYS A 14 -12.27 5.76 9.07
CA CYS A 14 -12.63 5.22 7.78
C CYS A 14 -12.52 3.68 7.76
N GLY A 15 -13.44 3.01 7.05
CA GLY A 15 -13.45 1.55 6.91
C GLY A 15 -12.26 1.04 6.11
N ASN A 16 -12.03 1.63 4.93
CA ASN A 16 -10.87 1.39 4.08
C ASN A 16 -10.17 2.71 3.73
N ILE A 17 -8.84 2.71 3.68
CA ILE A 17 -8.07 3.90 3.28
C ILE A 17 -8.03 4.01 1.76
N ILE A 18 -7.64 2.93 1.08
CA ILE A 18 -7.53 2.88 -0.39
C ILE A 18 -8.23 1.63 -0.92
N ILE A 19 -9.05 1.82 -1.93
CA ILE A 19 -9.66 0.77 -2.75
C ILE A 19 -9.20 0.95 -4.20
N VAL A 20 -8.85 -0.15 -4.84
CA VAL A 20 -8.49 -0.20 -6.26
C VAL A 20 -9.36 -1.28 -6.92
N PHE A 21 -10.14 -0.92 -7.95
CA PHE A 21 -11.11 -1.79 -8.63
C PHE A 21 -12.02 -2.56 -7.65
N GLY A 22 -12.68 -1.85 -6.73
CA GLY A 22 -13.56 -2.45 -5.71
C GLY A 22 -12.88 -3.30 -4.64
N THR A 23 -11.55 -3.46 -4.67
CA THR A 23 -10.79 -4.23 -3.68
C THR A 23 -9.97 -3.31 -2.76
N PRO A 24 -10.10 -3.41 -1.43
CA PRO A 24 -9.19 -2.74 -0.50
C PRO A 24 -7.74 -3.14 -0.78
N LEU A 25 -6.89 -2.15 -1.05
CA LEU A 25 -5.50 -2.36 -1.43
C LEU A 25 -4.68 -2.95 -0.28
N PHE A 26 -4.97 -2.51 0.94
CA PHE A 26 -4.47 -3.13 2.15
C PHE A 26 -5.46 -2.95 3.30
N SER A 27 -5.36 -3.84 4.28
CA SER A 27 -6.06 -3.72 5.54
C SER A 27 -5.06 -3.88 6.68
N TYR A 28 -5.31 -3.16 7.77
CA TYR A 28 -4.54 -3.32 9.00
C TYR A 28 -5.45 -3.42 10.22
N THR A 29 -5.07 -4.27 11.16
CA THR A 29 -5.71 -4.36 12.48
C THR A 29 -4.65 -4.31 13.57
N ILE A 30 -5.08 -3.83 14.74
CA ILE A 30 -4.23 -3.73 15.93
C ILE A 30 -4.95 -4.52 17.02
N ASP A 31 -4.58 -5.79 17.15
CA ASP A 31 -5.15 -6.73 18.14
C ASP A 31 -4.03 -7.27 19.04
N GLY A 32 -3.26 -6.37 19.66
CA GLY A 32 -2.04 -6.71 20.40
C GLY A 32 -0.80 -7.00 19.53
N GLN A 33 -0.99 -7.14 18.22
CA GLN A 33 0.04 -7.19 17.18
C GLN A 33 -0.47 -6.48 15.93
N VAL A 34 0.44 -5.87 15.15
CA VAL A 34 0.09 -5.28 13.85
C VAL A 34 -0.07 -6.39 12.82
N LYS A 35 -1.26 -6.50 12.23
CA LYS A 35 -1.48 -7.33 11.05
C LYS A 35 -1.61 -6.44 9.83
N LEU A 36 -0.91 -6.80 8.76
CA LEU A 36 -0.97 -6.12 7.48
C LEU A 36 -1.29 -7.15 6.38
N SER A 37 -2.37 -6.91 5.65
CA SER A 37 -2.68 -7.65 4.43
C SER A 37 -2.61 -6.70 3.26
N PHE A 38 -2.04 -7.14 2.15
CA PHE A 38 -1.82 -6.32 0.97
C PHE A 38 -2.26 -7.09 -0.27
N LYS A 39 -3.17 -6.49 -1.03
CA LYS A 39 -3.82 -7.10 -2.18
C LYS A 39 -3.75 -6.14 -3.36
N VAL A 40 -2.89 -6.45 -4.31
CA VAL A 40 -2.80 -5.72 -5.57
C VAL A 40 -3.50 -6.56 -6.64
N LEU A 41 -4.52 -5.98 -7.28
CA LEU A 41 -5.07 -6.55 -8.50
C LEU A 41 -4.11 -6.25 -9.64
N SER A 42 -3.65 -7.28 -10.35
CA SER A 42 -2.91 -7.10 -11.60
C SER A 42 -3.91 -6.79 -12.71
N PRO A 43 -3.95 -5.58 -13.30
CA PRO A 43 -4.68 -5.39 -14.56
C PRO A 43 -4.08 -6.30 -15.65
N PRO A 44 -4.82 -6.63 -16.72
CA PRO A 44 -4.22 -7.22 -17.90
C PRO A 44 -3.18 -6.23 -18.42
N ALA A 45 -1.91 -6.65 -18.44
CA ALA A 45 -0.81 -5.79 -18.83
C ALA A 45 -0.92 -5.44 -20.33
N ASN A 46 -0.93 -4.14 -20.66
CA ASN A 46 -0.92 -3.64 -22.04
C ASN A 46 0.44 -3.81 -22.75
N THR A 47 1.45 -4.21 -21.98
CA THR A 47 2.71 -4.77 -22.48
C THR A 47 2.64 -6.27 -22.18
N PRO A 48 2.92 -7.16 -23.14
CA PRO A 48 3.05 -8.58 -22.84
C PRO A 48 4.11 -8.75 -21.74
N ILE A 49 3.68 -9.10 -20.53
CA ILE A 49 4.59 -9.69 -19.55
C ILE A 49 4.82 -11.10 -20.07
N HIS A 50 5.97 -11.33 -20.68
CA HIS A 50 6.38 -12.67 -21.05
C HIS A 50 6.68 -13.43 -19.76
N ILE A 51 5.68 -14.17 -19.25
CA ILE A 51 5.89 -15.18 -18.21
C ILE A 51 6.16 -16.47 -18.96
N GLU A 52 7.41 -16.63 -19.41
CA GLU A 52 7.93 -17.93 -19.81
C GLU A 52 8.13 -18.77 -18.56
N ASN A 53 7.46 -19.92 -18.53
CA ASN A 53 7.35 -20.83 -17.41
C ASN A 53 6.54 -20.27 -16.23
N ASN A 54 5.52 -21.01 -15.80
CA ASN A 54 4.90 -20.86 -14.49
C ASN A 54 5.86 -21.31 -13.36
N ASP A 55 7.14 -20.98 -13.50
CA ASP A 55 8.17 -21.17 -12.50
C ASP A 55 8.29 -19.83 -11.79
N LYS A 56 7.60 -19.70 -10.65
CA LYS A 56 7.81 -18.73 -9.58
C LYS A 56 8.29 -17.35 -10.04
N ILE A 57 7.52 -16.30 -9.77
CA ILE A 57 8.15 -15.00 -9.49
C ILE A 57 9.13 -15.26 -8.32
N ALA A 58 10.40 -15.47 -8.65
CA ALA A 58 11.50 -15.61 -7.73
C ALA A 58 11.87 -14.22 -7.24
N GLY A 59 10.90 -13.57 -6.61
CA GLY A 59 11.16 -12.46 -5.71
C GLY A 59 10.70 -12.91 -4.34
N ASN A 60 11.63 -13.15 -3.44
CA ASN A 60 11.31 -13.53 -2.07
C ASN A 60 10.49 -12.39 -1.45
N VAL A 61 9.16 -12.51 -1.39
CA VAL A 61 8.33 -11.56 -0.66
C VAL A 61 8.76 -11.64 0.79
N THR A 62 9.26 -10.53 1.31
CA THR A 62 9.65 -10.44 2.71
C THR A 62 8.56 -9.70 3.45
N VAL A 63 7.92 -10.39 4.39
CA VAL A 63 6.99 -9.81 5.35
C VAL A 63 7.71 -9.69 6.68
N LYS A 64 7.71 -8.50 7.26
CA LYS A 64 8.15 -8.27 8.63
C LYS A 64 7.01 -7.60 9.37
N ALA A 65 6.72 -8.06 10.58
CA ALA A 65 5.75 -7.43 11.44
C ALA A 65 6.21 -7.55 12.90
N ASP A 66 5.94 -6.51 13.68
CA ASP A 66 6.09 -6.48 15.13
C ASP A 66 4.85 -5.82 15.77
N ASP A 67 4.95 -5.41 17.02
CA ASP A 67 3.84 -4.82 17.79
C ASP A 67 3.43 -3.42 17.29
N LYS A 68 4.29 -2.73 16.53
CA LYS A 68 4.09 -1.34 16.09
C LYS A 68 4.40 -1.10 14.61
N SER A 69 4.92 -2.08 13.90
CA SER A 69 5.30 -1.92 12.51
C SER A 69 5.00 -3.16 11.68
N ALA A 70 4.76 -2.96 10.40
CA ALA A 70 4.68 -4.03 9.43
C ALA A 70 5.20 -3.55 8.07
N SER A 71 5.89 -4.41 7.35
CA SER A 71 6.38 -4.09 6.01
C SER A 71 6.27 -5.30 5.10
N ILE A 72 6.03 -5.01 3.82
CA ILE A 72 6.04 -6.00 2.74
C ILE A 72 7.00 -5.48 1.68
N SER A 73 8.00 -6.27 1.36
CA SER A 73 9.01 -5.94 0.36
C SER A 73 9.10 -7.00 -0.72
N LEU A 74 9.35 -6.55 -1.95
CA LEU A 74 9.66 -7.40 -3.07
C LEU A 74 11.18 -7.42 -3.29
N ASN A 75 11.78 -8.60 -3.12
CA ASN A 75 13.19 -8.81 -3.41
C ASN A 75 13.36 -9.12 -4.89
N LEU A 76 13.63 -8.11 -5.71
CA LEU A 76 13.86 -8.31 -7.14
C LEU A 76 15.32 -8.71 -7.38
N PRO A 77 15.62 -9.72 -8.22
CA PRO A 77 16.98 -10.23 -8.45
C PRO A 77 17.98 -9.15 -8.91
N GLU A 78 17.51 -8.15 -9.65
CA GLU A 78 18.35 -7.08 -10.21
C GLU A 78 18.48 -5.86 -9.27
N SER A 79 17.75 -5.86 -8.15
CA SER A 79 17.75 -4.74 -7.21
C SER A 79 18.70 -4.99 -6.06
N LYS A 80 19.66 -4.08 -5.85
CA LYS A 80 20.55 -4.09 -4.68
C LYS A 80 19.82 -3.78 -3.37
N ALA A 81 18.58 -3.28 -3.44
CA ALA A 81 17.76 -2.94 -2.29
C ALA A 81 16.39 -3.66 -2.35
N ALA A 82 15.87 -4.06 -1.20
CA ALA A 82 14.50 -4.57 -1.11
C ALA A 82 13.52 -3.45 -1.50
N ASN A 83 12.66 -3.72 -2.48
CA ASN A 83 11.66 -2.76 -2.93
C ASN A 83 10.46 -2.84 -1.96
N LYS A 84 10.43 -1.95 -0.97
CA LYS A 84 9.30 -1.87 -0.02
C LYS A 84 8.04 -1.47 -0.78
N LEU A 85 7.06 -2.36 -0.81
CA LEU A 85 5.75 -2.09 -1.41
C LEU A 85 4.87 -1.33 -0.44
N ILE A 86 4.91 -1.72 0.83
CA ILE A 86 4.20 -1.04 1.91
C ILE A 86 5.03 -1.10 3.18
N ASP A 87 5.04 0.03 3.89
CA ASP A 87 5.63 0.20 5.21
C ASP A 87 4.56 0.86 6.08
N LEU A 88 4.22 0.21 7.18
CA LEU A 88 3.26 0.70 8.15
C LEU A 88 3.97 0.80 9.49
N SER A 89 3.83 1.94 10.15
CA SER A 89 4.21 2.12 11.55
C SER A 89 3.07 2.73 12.35
N ILE A 90 2.98 2.39 13.62
CA ILE A 90 2.00 2.93 14.56
C ILE A 90 2.74 3.82 15.54
N ASP A 91 2.41 5.10 15.55
CA ASP A 91 2.87 6.06 16.54
C ASP A 91 1.67 6.70 17.25
N ASN A 92 1.65 6.60 18.59
CA ASN A 92 0.59 7.16 19.43
C ASN A 92 -0.84 6.85 18.93
N GLY A 93 -1.07 5.62 18.46
CA GLY A 93 -2.37 5.16 17.93
C GLY A 93 -2.70 5.62 16.50
N THR A 94 -1.76 6.28 15.82
CA THR A 94 -1.88 6.69 14.41
C THR A 94 -1.05 5.77 13.53
N ALA A 95 -1.66 5.22 12.48
CA ALA A 95 -0.97 4.44 11.47
C ALA A 95 -0.35 5.33 10.39
N HIS A 96 0.96 5.33 10.27
CA HIS A 96 1.70 5.99 9.18
C HIS A 96 1.98 4.96 8.10
N ILE A 97 1.52 5.24 6.89
CA ILE A 97 1.58 4.31 5.77
C ILE A 97 2.39 4.94 4.63
N ASN A 98 3.44 4.25 4.24
CA ASN A 98 4.17 4.50 3.01
C ASN A 98 3.85 3.37 2.03
N LEU A 99 3.47 3.74 0.81
CA LEU A 99 3.06 2.83 -0.25
C LEU A 99 3.91 3.13 -1.48
N ASP A 100 4.45 2.11 -2.14
CA ASP A 100 5.13 2.26 -3.42
C ASP A 100 4.85 1.05 -4.31
N LEU A 101 3.94 1.23 -5.27
CA LEU A 101 3.58 0.19 -6.23
C LEU A 101 4.35 0.30 -7.55
N ARG A 102 5.26 1.27 -7.68
CA ARG A 102 6.09 1.42 -8.88
C ARG A 102 6.95 0.19 -9.16
N PRO A 103 7.46 -0.57 -8.17
CA PRO A 103 8.12 -1.86 -8.42
C PRO A 103 7.23 -2.91 -9.09
N LEU A 104 5.90 -2.75 -9.04
CA LEU A 104 4.92 -3.60 -9.72
C LEU A 104 4.45 -3.00 -11.06
N GLY A 105 5.07 -1.91 -11.52
CA GLY A 105 4.68 -1.20 -12.75
C GLY A 105 3.44 -0.30 -12.60
N LEU A 106 2.93 -0.11 -11.38
CA LEU A 106 1.80 0.77 -11.11
C LEU A 106 2.33 2.12 -10.64
N ASN A 107 1.94 3.20 -11.33
CA ASN A 107 2.30 4.56 -10.90
C ASN A 107 1.42 5.03 -9.74
N ILE A 108 1.48 4.31 -8.61
CA ILE A 108 0.75 4.58 -7.38
C ILE A 108 1.75 4.52 -6.24
N TYR A 109 1.98 5.63 -5.55
CA TYR A 109 2.94 5.70 -4.46
C TYR A 109 2.61 6.85 -3.51
N SER A 110 3.16 6.83 -2.31
CA SER A 110 3.14 7.97 -1.40
C SER A 110 4.55 8.44 -1.09
N ASP A 111 4.68 9.73 -0.87
CA ASP A 111 5.82 10.36 -0.23
C ASP A 111 5.32 11.24 0.91
N LYS A 112 6.22 11.88 1.66
CA LYS A 112 5.85 12.74 2.80
C LYS A 112 4.88 13.88 2.46
N ASN A 113 4.76 14.28 1.20
CA ASN A 113 3.99 15.44 0.76
C ASN A 113 2.64 15.03 0.16
N ALA A 114 2.52 13.86 -0.45
CA ALA A 114 1.30 13.48 -1.16
C ALA A 114 1.14 11.97 -1.36
N PHE A 115 -0.09 11.59 -1.71
CA PHE A 115 -0.41 10.30 -2.33
C PHE A 115 -0.60 10.51 -3.83
N HIS A 116 0.17 9.80 -4.64
CA HIS A 116 0.24 9.93 -6.09
C HIS A 116 -0.47 8.76 -6.76
N VAL A 117 -1.28 9.07 -7.78
CA VAL A 117 -1.99 8.11 -8.64
C VAL A 117 -1.87 8.59 -10.08
N GLY A 118 -1.07 7.89 -10.88
CA GLY A 118 -0.74 8.33 -12.23
C GLY A 118 -0.04 9.69 -12.21
N GLY A 119 -0.57 10.65 -12.96
CA GLY A 119 -0.10 12.05 -12.96
C GLY A 119 -0.76 12.95 -11.91
N SER A 120 -1.67 12.42 -11.09
CA SER A 120 -2.42 13.19 -10.09
C SER A 120 -1.88 12.99 -8.68
N GLN A 121 -2.06 14.00 -7.82
CA GLN A 121 -1.67 13.93 -6.41
C GLN A 121 -2.81 14.37 -5.49
N LEU A 122 -2.96 13.69 -4.36
CA LEU A 122 -3.78 14.09 -3.22
C LEU A 122 -2.86 14.51 -2.06
N SER A 123 -3.03 15.73 -1.57
CA SER A 123 -2.19 16.31 -0.52
C SER A 123 -3.02 17.13 0.46
N GLY A 124 -2.75 16.99 1.76
CA GLY A 124 -3.36 17.80 2.82
C GLY A 124 -4.86 17.56 3.06
N ASN A 125 -5.42 16.45 2.57
CA ASN A 125 -6.84 16.15 2.75
C ASN A 125 -7.10 15.49 4.10
N VAL A 126 -8.32 15.69 4.62
CA VAL A 126 -8.82 15.00 5.83
C VAL A 126 -10.12 14.28 5.48
N PHE A 127 -10.10 12.95 5.54
CA PHE A 127 -11.25 12.07 5.32
C PHE A 127 -11.77 11.59 6.66
N LYS A 128 -13.07 11.76 6.95
CA LYS A 128 -13.69 11.37 8.23
C LYS A 128 -14.93 10.52 8.02
N ASN A 129 -15.13 9.51 8.88
CA ASN A 129 -16.34 8.68 8.93
C ASN A 129 -16.76 8.10 7.57
N CYS A 130 -15.77 7.67 6.79
CA CYS A 130 -15.98 7.23 5.42
C CYS A 130 -15.95 5.70 5.33
N ALA A 131 -16.84 5.09 4.54
CA ALA A 131 -16.70 3.66 4.24
C ALA A 131 -15.36 3.40 3.54
N ASN A 132 -15.04 4.25 2.54
CA ASN A 132 -13.83 4.19 1.74
C ASN A 132 -13.25 5.61 1.61
N GLY A 133 -11.97 5.79 1.92
CA GLY A 133 -11.28 7.08 1.82
C GLY A 133 -11.00 7.48 0.38
N ILE A 134 -10.26 6.64 -0.34
CA ILE A 134 -9.92 6.83 -1.75
C ILE A 134 -10.33 5.58 -2.53
N ALA A 135 -11.04 5.77 -3.63
CA ALA A 135 -11.36 4.72 -4.59
C ALA A 135 -10.72 5.05 -5.95
N ILE A 136 -10.10 4.05 -6.58
CA ILE A 136 -9.40 4.18 -7.88
C ILE A 136 -9.94 3.10 -8.83
N GLY A 137 -10.38 3.51 -10.01
CA GLY A 137 -10.83 2.59 -11.06
C GLY A 137 -12.16 1.90 -10.75
N ASP A 138 -13.10 2.61 -10.14
CA ASP A 138 -14.47 2.13 -9.92
C ASP A 138 -15.27 2.08 -11.24
#